data_AF-A0A1G2B6E7-F1
#
_entry.id   AF-A0A1G2B6E7-F1
#
_cell.length_a   1.000
_cell.length_b   1.000
_cell.length_c   1.000
_cell.angle_alpha   90.00
_cell.angle_beta   90.00
_cell.angle_gamma   90.00
#
_symmetry.space_group_name_H-M   'P 1'
#
loop_
_entity.id
_entity.type
_entity.pdbx_description
1 polymer ?
#
loop_
_entity_poly.entity_id
_entity_poly.type
_entity_poly.pdbx_seq_one_letter_code
_entity_poly.pdbx_strand_id
1 'polypeptide(L)'
;MLIDWIILGVAAAAFLALVVIFIRKFPHAASLDLKSIPKHVQKEMKTALIEERLERKIANGFKSIFAKTEAGRRQFGAIMRSWQAKIKKLEEKYKESNTPKTAQAKEESRKKVSTLLEEATKFFQAENYAEAERKYIEAVSLDHKNVGAYDGLSQVYIAQKNWKNAEETLAFVIKMNPDDDHAYLILANVLQELDKMRDALDMVKKAVHLNPKNPKNIAALIEISLTFGEKFTARNAVQRMKQVNPENQRIKEWEEKIAQMGK
;
A
#
# COMPACT_ATOMS: atom_id res chain seq x y z
N MET A 1 -35.22 15.92 29.36
CA MET A 1 -35.39 14.49 29.73
C MET A 1 -36.18 13.72 28.69
N LEU A 2 -37.49 13.94 28.49
CA LEU A 2 -38.27 13.18 27.49
C LEU A 2 -37.80 13.42 26.04
N ILE A 3 -37.43 14.67 25.72
CA ILE A 3 -36.92 15.08 24.41
C ILE A 3 -35.58 14.41 24.08
N ASP A 4 -34.73 14.16 25.09
CA ASP A 4 -33.41 13.55 24.91
C ASP A 4 -33.51 12.06 24.53
N TRP A 5 -34.50 11.34 25.09
CA TRP A 5 -34.77 9.93 24.74
C TRP A 5 -35.38 9.79 23.34
N ILE A 6 -36.19 10.76 22.91
CA ILE A 6 -36.76 10.79 21.57
C ILE A 6 -35.66 11.03 20.52
N ILE A 7 -34.74 11.96 20.78
CA ILE A 7 -33.58 12.21 19.91
C ILE A 7 -32.68 10.97 19.84
N LEU A 8 -32.47 10.28 20.97
CA LEU A 8 -31.68 9.05 21.03
C LEU A 8 -32.35 7.90 20.24
N GLY A 9 -33.67 7.77 20.32
CA GLY A 9 -34.44 6.78 19.55
C GLY A 9 -34.41 7.02 18.04
N VAL A 10 -34.55 8.28 17.60
CA VAL A 10 -34.47 8.65 16.18
C VAL A 10 -33.06 8.44 15.63
N ALA A 11 -32.02 8.76 16.41
CA ALA A 11 -30.63 8.51 16.03
C ALA A 11 -30.32 7.00 15.91
N ALA A 12 -30.86 6.17 16.81
CA ALA A 12 -30.71 4.71 16.75
C ALA A 12 -31.43 4.10 15.53
N ALA A 13 -32.62 4.59 15.18
CA ALA A 13 -33.36 4.15 14.00
C ALA A 13 -32.66 4.54 12.69
N ALA A 14 -32.14 5.77 12.60
CA ALA A 14 -31.35 6.22 11.45
C ALA A 14 -30.03 5.44 11.29
N PHE A 15 -29.39 5.09 12.42
CA PHE A 15 -28.21 4.24 12.45
C PHE A 15 -28.50 2.83 11.93
N LEU A 16 -29.58 2.21 12.37
CA LEU A 16 -30.03 0.91 11.86
C LEU A 16 -30.34 0.95 10.36
N ALA A 17 -30.97 2.01 9.86
CA ALA A 17 -31.24 2.19 8.44
C ALA A 17 -29.94 2.30 7.60
N LEU A 18 -28.94 3.04 8.09
CA LEU A 18 -27.63 3.15 7.43
C LEU A 18 -26.86 1.83 7.41
N VAL A 19 -26.90 1.07 8.51
CA VAL A 19 -26.32 -0.28 8.59
C VAL A 19 -26.98 -1.22 7.57
N VAL A 20 -28.32 -1.19 7.45
CA VAL A 20 -29.07 -2.01 6.50
C VAL A 20 -28.78 -1.63 5.03
N ILE A 21 -28.72 -0.34 4.72
CA ILE A 21 -28.36 0.15 3.36
C ILE A 21 -26.94 -0.25 2.99
N PHE A 22 -26.01 -0.22 3.95
CA PHE A 22 -24.61 -0.56 3.75
C PHE A 22 -24.41 -2.07 3.53
N ILE A 23 -25.10 -2.92 4.30
CA ILE A 23 -25.11 -4.38 4.10
C ILE A 23 -25.64 -4.74 2.71
N ARG A 24 -26.64 -4.02 2.20
CA ARG A 24 -27.21 -4.26 0.86
C ARG A 24 -26.29 -3.86 -0.30
N LYS A 25 -25.41 -2.85 -0.13
CA LYS A 25 -24.58 -2.30 -1.23
C LYS A 25 -23.19 -2.94 -1.39
N PHE A 26 -22.71 -3.70 -0.40
CA PHE A 26 -21.34 -4.24 -0.38
C PHE A 26 -21.13 -5.75 -0.68
N PRO A 27 -21.94 -6.47 -1.50
CA PRO A 27 -21.63 -7.87 -1.83
C PRO A 27 -20.36 -8.09 -2.70
N HIS A 28 -19.83 -7.04 -3.36
CA HIS A 28 -18.77 -7.19 -4.38
C HIS A 28 -17.34 -7.16 -3.83
N ALA A 29 -17.12 -6.91 -2.54
CA ALA A 29 -15.79 -7.00 -1.91
C ALA A 29 -15.43 -8.44 -1.48
N ALA A 30 -16.25 -9.43 -1.84
CA ALA A 30 -16.15 -10.82 -1.43
C ALA A 30 -15.63 -11.76 -2.54
N SER A 31 -14.74 -11.27 -3.41
CA SER A 31 -14.14 -12.06 -4.49
C SER A 31 -12.62 -12.28 -4.32
N LEU A 32 -12.12 -12.37 -3.09
CA LEU A 32 -10.87 -13.09 -2.83
C LEU A 32 -11.22 -14.56 -2.57
N ASP A 33 -10.65 -15.46 -3.37
CA ASP A 33 -10.92 -16.90 -3.33
C ASP A 33 -10.47 -17.49 -1.98
N LEU A 34 -11.42 -17.57 -1.06
CA LEU A 34 -11.28 -17.99 0.34
C LEU A 34 -11.07 -19.51 0.51
N LYS A 35 -10.86 -20.27 -0.57
CA LYS A 35 -10.83 -21.74 -0.55
C LYS A 35 -9.64 -22.36 0.18
N SER A 36 -8.57 -21.62 0.50
CA SER A 36 -7.40 -22.13 1.21
C SER A 36 -7.36 -21.80 2.72
N ILE A 37 -8.36 -21.09 3.26
CA ILE A 37 -8.39 -20.63 4.66
C ILE A 37 -9.33 -21.53 5.50
N PRO A 38 -8.93 -21.98 6.71
CA PRO A 38 -9.80 -22.75 7.60
C PRO A 38 -11.14 -22.04 7.88
N LYS A 39 -12.27 -22.75 7.72
CA LYS A 39 -13.64 -22.19 7.77
C LYS A 39 -13.96 -21.33 9.01
N HIS A 40 -13.32 -21.59 10.15
CA HIS A 40 -13.55 -20.83 11.38
C HIS A 40 -12.90 -19.44 11.38
N VAL A 41 -11.79 -19.26 10.63
CA VAL A 41 -11.04 -18.00 10.52
C VAL A 41 -11.69 -17.03 9.53
N GLN A 42 -12.34 -17.54 8.49
CA GLN A 42 -13.03 -16.71 7.48
C GLN A 42 -14.10 -15.80 8.09
N LYS A 43 -14.83 -16.31 9.09
CA LYS A 43 -15.92 -15.58 9.73
C LYS A 43 -15.37 -14.45 10.60
N GLU A 44 -14.32 -14.72 11.37
CA GLU A 44 -13.72 -13.74 12.29
C GLU A 44 -12.94 -12.65 11.53
N MET A 45 -12.18 -13.00 10.48
CA MET A 45 -11.44 -12.01 9.68
C MET A 45 -12.34 -11.13 8.82
N LYS A 46 -13.42 -11.67 8.24
CA LYS A 46 -14.43 -10.84 7.56
C LYS A 46 -15.06 -9.83 8.51
N THR A 47 -15.26 -10.22 9.77
CA THR A 47 -15.85 -9.33 10.79
C THR A 47 -14.85 -8.25 11.20
N ALA A 48 -13.58 -8.62 11.45
CA ALA A 48 -12.51 -7.71 11.87
C ALA A 48 -12.12 -6.66 10.80
N LEU A 49 -12.08 -7.06 9.52
CA LEU A 49 -11.66 -6.17 8.42
C LEU A 49 -12.77 -5.19 8.01
N ILE A 50 -14.03 -5.59 8.21
CA ILE A 50 -15.19 -4.69 8.13
C ILE A 50 -15.14 -3.73 9.33
N GLU A 51 -14.84 -4.19 10.54
CA GLU A 51 -14.74 -3.36 11.76
C GLU A 51 -13.65 -2.26 11.66
N GLU A 52 -12.44 -2.57 11.19
CA GLU A 52 -11.32 -1.60 11.13
C GLU A 52 -11.60 -0.40 10.19
N ARG A 53 -12.32 -0.63 9.08
CA ARG A 53 -12.72 0.43 8.14
C ARG A 53 -14.01 1.13 8.58
N LEU A 54 -14.89 0.45 9.32
CA LEU A 54 -16.06 1.03 9.96
C LEU A 54 -15.65 2.00 11.08
N GLU A 55 -14.59 1.67 11.85
CA GLU A 55 -14.07 2.44 12.98
C GLU A 55 -13.64 3.85 12.65
N ARG A 56 -12.93 4.10 11.54
CA ARG A 56 -12.45 5.45 11.21
C ARG A 56 -13.58 6.42 10.90
N LYS A 57 -14.70 5.95 10.35
CA LYS A 57 -15.89 6.77 10.07
C LYS A 57 -16.89 6.79 11.24
N ILE A 58 -17.05 5.68 11.97
CA ILE A 58 -17.87 5.59 13.18
C ILE A 58 -17.25 6.39 14.33
N ALA A 59 -15.94 6.32 14.57
CA ALA A 59 -15.27 7.05 15.65
C ALA A 59 -15.40 8.57 15.48
N ASN A 60 -15.31 9.09 14.25
CA ASN A 60 -15.52 10.51 13.96
C ASN A 60 -17.00 10.93 14.14
N GLY A 61 -17.96 10.05 13.83
CA GLY A 61 -19.39 10.27 14.07
C GLY A 61 -19.79 10.14 15.56
N PHE A 62 -19.24 9.17 16.29
CA PHE A 62 -19.50 8.97 17.73
C PHE A 62 -18.85 10.05 18.59
N LYS A 63 -17.65 10.52 18.20
CA LYS A 63 -16.95 11.62 18.88
C LYS A 63 -17.77 12.91 18.88
N SER A 64 -18.55 13.22 17.83
CA SER A 64 -19.38 14.43 17.79
C SER A 64 -20.68 14.30 18.61
N ILE A 65 -21.22 13.09 18.74
CA ILE A 65 -22.48 12.80 19.45
C ILE A 65 -22.25 12.66 20.97
N PHE A 66 -21.18 11.98 21.41
CA PHE A 66 -20.92 11.69 22.82
C PHE A 66 -19.97 12.68 23.53
N ALA A 67 -19.32 13.60 22.81
CA ALA A 67 -18.43 14.61 23.41
C ALA A 67 -19.15 15.77 24.13
N LYS A 68 -20.48 15.89 23.96
CA LYS A 68 -21.28 17.00 24.50
C LYS A 68 -21.70 16.84 25.97
N THR A 69 -21.52 15.67 26.59
CA THR A 69 -21.85 15.44 28.01
C THR A 69 -20.72 14.69 28.74
N GLU A 70 -20.50 15.02 30.02
CA GLU A 70 -19.39 14.47 30.81
C GLU A 70 -19.55 12.95 31.08
N ALA A 71 -20.79 12.49 31.27
CA ALA A 71 -21.13 11.07 31.39
C ALA A 71 -20.87 10.29 30.09
N GLY A 72 -21.16 10.90 28.93
CA GLY A 72 -20.88 10.31 27.61
C GLY A 72 -19.39 10.13 27.35
N ARG A 73 -18.54 11.09 27.76
CA ARG A 73 -17.07 10.97 27.68
C ARG A 73 -16.53 9.83 28.54
N ARG A 74 -17.04 9.66 29.77
CA ARG A 74 -16.60 8.59 30.68
C ARG A 74 -16.99 7.20 30.16
N GLN A 75 -18.21 7.04 29.65
CA GLN A 75 -18.67 5.78 29.06
C GLN A 75 -17.91 5.45 27.77
N PHE A 76 -17.66 6.44 26.91
CA PHE A 76 -16.82 6.25 25.72
C PHE A 76 -15.40 5.80 26.09
N GLY A 77 -14.77 6.42 27.09
CA GLY A 77 -13.45 6.01 27.58
C GLY A 77 -13.42 4.58 28.16
N ALA A 78 -14.47 4.14 28.85
CA ALA A 78 -14.57 2.77 29.35
C ALA A 78 -14.74 1.75 28.21
N ILE A 79 -15.61 2.05 27.25
CA ILE A 79 -15.83 1.21 26.06
C ILE A 79 -14.54 1.10 25.26
N MET A 80 -13.86 2.23 24.97
CA MET A 80 -12.59 2.26 24.26
C MET A 80 -11.50 1.44 24.95
N ARG A 81 -11.38 1.52 26.28
CA ARG A 81 -10.41 0.70 27.04
C ARG A 81 -10.73 -0.79 26.97
N SER A 82 -11.99 -1.17 27.12
CA SER A 82 -12.43 -2.57 27.03
C SER A 82 -12.19 -3.16 25.63
N TRP A 83 -12.38 -2.32 24.62
CA TRP A 83 -12.23 -2.68 23.22
C TRP A 83 -10.74 -2.75 22.83
N GLN A 84 -9.91 -1.82 23.28
CA GLN A 84 -8.46 -1.85 23.14
C GLN A 84 -7.84 -3.10 23.81
N ALA A 85 -8.34 -3.51 24.98
CA ALA A 85 -7.93 -4.74 25.64
C ALA A 85 -8.33 -6.01 24.85
N LYS A 86 -9.50 -6.00 24.19
CA LYS A 86 -9.93 -7.09 23.31
C LYS A 86 -9.08 -7.17 22.05
N ILE A 87 -8.78 -6.03 21.41
CA ILE A 87 -7.89 -5.96 20.24
C ILE A 87 -6.50 -6.47 20.61
N LYS A 88 -5.93 -6.03 21.74
CA LYS A 88 -4.63 -6.51 22.22
C LYS A 88 -4.62 -8.01 22.47
N LYS A 89 -5.69 -8.57 23.07
CA LYS A 89 -5.83 -10.02 23.25
C LYS A 89 -5.99 -10.79 21.94
N LEU A 90 -6.67 -10.21 20.95
CA LEU A 90 -6.77 -10.79 19.61
C LEU A 90 -5.42 -10.76 18.88
N GLU A 91 -4.68 -9.67 19.00
CA GLU A 91 -3.33 -9.53 18.48
C GLU A 91 -2.35 -10.49 19.17
N GLU A 92 -2.45 -10.66 20.49
CA GLU A 92 -1.71 -11.65 21.28
C GLU A 92 -2.07 -13.08 20.85
N LYS A 93 -3.36 -13.38 20.63
CA LYS A 93 -3.82 -14.71 20.19
C LYS A 93 -3.40 -15.01 18.74
N TYR A 94 -3.36 -14.00 17.88
CA TYR A 94 -2.82 -14.09 16.51
C TYR A 94 -1.30 -14.29 16.54
N LYS A 95 -0.58 -13.55 17.39
CA LYS A 95 0.84 -13.78 17.64
C LYS A 95 1.06 -15.17 18.23
N GLU A 96 0.25 -15.67 19.15
CA GLU A 96 0.40 -17.01 19.72
C GLU A 96 0.07 -18.14 18.74
N SER A 97 -0.85 -17.92 17.78
CA SER A 97 -1.20 -18.92 16.77
C SER A 97 -0.27 -18.90 15.56
N ASN A 98 0.29 -17.74 15.19
CA ASN A 98 1.13 -17.57 14.01
C ASN A 98 2.63 -17.35 14.31
N THR A 99 3.04 -17.25 15.59
CA THR A 99 4.47 -17.28 15.95
C THR A 99 4.90 -18.73 16.12
N PRO A 100 5.74 -19.30 15.23
CA PRO A 100 6.26 -20.65 15.42
C PRO A 100 7.04 -20.73 16.73
N LYS A 101 6.53 -21.51 17.69
CA LYS A 101 7.08 -21.64 19.05
C LYS A 101 8.41 -22.41 19.10
N THR A 102 8.88 -22.98 17.98
CA THR A 102 10.12 -23.75 17.88
C THR A 102 10.99 -23.27 16.71
N ALA A 103 12.31 -23.35 16.86
CA ALA A 103 13.27 -22.99 15.81
C ALA A 103 13.04 -23.79 14.51
N GLN A 104 12.59 -25.05 14.65
CA GLN A 104 12.25 -25.94 13.55
C GLN A 104 11.05 -25.43 12.75
N ALA A 105 9.96 -25.01 13.40
CA ALA A 105 8.79 -24.46 12.71
C ALA A 105 9.08 -23.11 12.03
N LYS A 106 9.96 -22.29 12.62
CA LYS A 106 10.44 -21.05 11.99
C LYS A 106 11.30 -21.33 10.76
N GLU A 107 12.09 -22.40 10.79
CA GLU A 107 12.87 -22.84 9.63
C GLU A 107 11.99 -23.42 8.52
N GLU A 108 11.00 -24.22 8.86
CA GLU A 108 10.04 -24.76 7.90
C GLU A 108 9.23 -23.66 7.22
N SER A 109 8.75 -22.67 7.99
CA SER A 109 8.08 -21.48 7.45
C SER A 109 8.97 -20.69 6.48
N ARG A 110 10.26 -20.48 6.83
CA ARG A 110 11.22 -19.81 5.93
C ARG A 110 11.46 -20.60 4.64
N LYS A 111 11.61 -21.92 4.73
CA LYS A 111 11.74 -22.80 3.54
C LYS A 111 10.50 -22.70 2.66
N LYS A 112 9.31 -22.74 3.26
CA LYS A 112 8.05 -22.58 2.53
C LYS A 112 7.97 -21.24 1.81
N VAL A 113 8.35 -20.13 2.47
CA VAL A 113 8.41 -18.81 1.82
C VAL A 113 9.37 -18.83 0.62
N SER A 114 10.58 -19.39 0.78
CA SER A 114 11.55 -19.52 -0.33
C SER A 114 10.94 -20.25 -1.53
N THR A 115 10.32 -21.41 -1.30
CA THR A 115 9.68 -22.19 -2.37
C THR A 115 8.57 -21.41 -3.07
N LEU A 116 7.74 -20.70 -2.31
CA LEU A 116 6.68 -19.87 -2.88
C LEU A 116 7.24 -18.75 -3.77
N LEU A 117 8.35 -18.12 -3.38
CA LEU A 117 9.00 -17.07 -4.18
C LEU A 117 9.60 -17.63 -5.47
N GLU A 118 10.21 -18.81 -5.42
CA GLU A 118 10.73 -19.51 -6.60
C GLU A 118 9.60 -19.88 -7.58
N GLU A 119 8.51 -20.46 -7.06
CA GLU A 119 7.31 -20.76 -7.86
C GLU A 119 6.70 -19.49 -8.48
N ALA A 120 6.55 -18.43 -7.69
CA ALA A 120 6.01 -17.16 -8.15
C ALA A 120 6.84 -16.57 -9.29
N THR A 121 8.16 -16.59 -9.14
CA THR A 121 9.10 -16.11 -10.16
C THR A 121 9.00 -16.93 -11.44
N LYS A 122 8.86 -18.25 -11.33
CA LYS A 122 8.68 -19.13 -12.49
C LYS A 122 7.35 -18.84 -13.22
N PHE A 123 6.26 -18.62 -12.48
CA PHE A 123 4.99 -18.23 -13.09
C PHE A 123 5.05 -16.85 -13.75
N PHE A 124 5.76 -15.90 -13.14
CA PHE A 124 5.99 -14.58 -13.73
C PHE A 124 6.77 -14.66 -15.04
N GLN A 125 7.84 -15.45 -15.09
CA GLN A 125 8.62 -15.69 -16.31
C GLN A 125 7.82 -16.39 -17.42
N ALA A 126 6.84 -17.20 -17.04
CA ALA A 126 5.90 -17.84 -17.96
C ALA A 126 4.73 -16.92 -18.36
N GLU A 127 4.77 -15.63 -17.97
CA GLU A 127 3.71 -14.63 -18.16
C GLU A 127 2.36 -15.03 -17.52
N ASN A 128 2.36 -16.03 -16.65
CA ASN A 128 1.20 -16.44 -15.88
C ASN A 128 1.09 -15.58 -14.62
N TYR A 129 0.73 -14.31 -14.84
CA TYR A 129 0.69 -13.29 -13.80
C TYR A 129 -0.32 -13.59 -12.67
N ALA A 130 -1.42 -14.30 -12.97
CA ALA A 130 -2.43 -14.65 -11.98
C ALA A 130 -1.87 -15.65 -10.94
N GLU A 131 -1.17 -16.69 -11.38
CA GLU A 131 -0.53 -17.64 -10.45
C GLU A 131 0.67 -17.02 -9.74
N ALA A 132 1.45 -16.17 -10.43
CA ALA A 132 2.55 -15.42 -9.81
C ALA A 132 2.03 -14.53 -8.66
N GLU A 133 0.97 -13.77 -8.88
CA GLU A 133 0.31 -12.95 -7.86
C GLU A 133 -0.10 -13.79 -6.65
N ARG A 134 -0.80 -14.92 -6.89
CA ARG A 134 -1.26 -15.81 -5.82
C ARG A 134 -0.10 -16.32 -4.95
N LYS A 135 1.01 -16.71 -5.58
CA LYS A 135 2.19 -17.23 -4.87
C LYS A 135 2.92 -16.16 -4.08
N TYR A 136 3.07 -14.95 -4.63
CA TYR A 136 3.63 -13.82 -3.87
C TYR A 136 2.73 -13.40 -2.70
N ILE A 137 1.40 -13.37 -2.88
CA ILE A 137 0.46 -13.08 -1.77
C ILE A 137 0.56 -14.15 -0.67
N GLU A 138 0.67 -15.44 -1.04
CA GLU A 138 0.89 -16.50 -0.05
C GLU A 138 2.21 -16.29 0.70
N ALA A 139 3.29 -15.94 0.00
CA ALA A 139 4.59 -15.64 0.62
C ALA A 139 4.50 -14.46 1.59
N VAL A 140 3.85 -13.36 1.20
CA VAL A 140 3.61 -12.19 2.07
C VAL A 140 2.76 -12.55 3.29
N SER A 141 1.80 -13.47 3.14
CA SER A 141 0.95 -13.91 4.27
C SER A 141 1.71 -14.70 5.33
N LEU A 142 2.79 -15.39 4.92
CA LEU A 142 3.67 -16.16 5.80
C LEU A 142 4.80 -15.31 6.39
N ASP A 143 5.33 -14.37 5.62
CA ASP A 143 6.34 -13.42 6.04
C ASP A 143 6.00 -12.01 5.54
N HIS A 144 5.29 -11.26 6.38
CA HIS A 144 4.81 -9.91 6.08
C HIS A 144 5.92 -8.85 6.00
N LYS A 145 7.19 -9.22 6.24
CA LYS A 145 8.35 -8.33 6.11
C LYS A 145 9.25 -8.73 4.94
N ASN A 146 8.83 -9.70 4.12
CA ASN A 146 9.65 -10.19 3.04
C ASN A 146 9.67 -9.19 1.86
N VAL A 147 10.70 -8.35 1.81
CA VAL A 147 10.86 -7.32 0.76
C VAL A 147 10.83 -7.94 -0.64
N GLY A 148 11.46 -9.10 -0.84
CA GLY A 148 11.49 -9.78 -2.14
C GLY A 148 10.10 -10.24 -2.62
N ALA A 149 9.21 -10.63 -1.69
CA ALA A 149 7.84 -10.97 -2.02
C ALA A 149 7.03 -9.75 -2.50
N TYR A 150 7.19 -8.61 -1.81
CA TYR A 150 6.55 -7.35 -2.22
C TYR A 150 7.13 -6.80 -3.53
N ASP A 151 8.45 -6.90 -3.72
CA ASP A 151 9.10 -6.48 -4.97
C ASP A 151 8.56 -7.30 -6.16
N GLY A 152 8.57 -8.63 -6.07
CA GLY A 152 8.01 -9.50 -7.09
C GLY A 152 6.52 -9.26 -7.35
N LEU A 153 5.73 -9.03 -6.30
CA LEU A 153 4.32 -8.67 -6.43
C LEU A 153 4.12 -7.33 -7.17
N SER A 154 4.99 -6.34 -6.91
CA SER A 154 4.93 -5.05 -7.61
C SER A 154 5.20 -5.21 -9.11
N GLN A 155 6.17 -6.07 -9.47
CA GLN A 155 6.49 -6.39 -10.86
C GLN A 155 5.31 -7.08 -11.58
N VAL A 156 4.63 -8.00 -10.90
CA VAL A 156 3.39 -8.62 -11.41
C VAL A 156 2.32 -7.56 -11.70
N TYR A 157 2.08 -6.65 -10.76
CA TYR A 157 1.10 -5.58 -10.96
C TYR A 157 1.48 -4.62 -12.09
N ILE A 158 2.75 -4.29 -12.24
CA ILE A 158 3.26 -3.49 -13.37
C ILE A 158 3.03 -4.22 -14.70
N ALA A 159 3.35 -5.52 -14.78
CA ALA A 159 3.16 -6.31 -16.00
C ALA A 159 1.67 -6.41 -16.40
N GLN A 160 0.78 -6.48 -15.42
CA GLN A 160 -0.68 -6.44 -15.62
C GLN A 160 -1.25 -5.04 -15.88
N LYS A 161 -0.42 -3.98 -15.83
CA LYS A 161 -0.86 -2.58 -15.85
C LYS A 161 -1.84 -2.23 -14.72
N ASN A 162 -1.77 -2.96 -13.62
CA ASN A 162 -2.53 -2.69 -12.40
C ASN A 162 -1.78 -1.65 -11.55
N TRP A 163 -1.73 -0.42 -12.07
CA TRP A 163 -0.89 0.66 -11.55
C TRP A 163 -1.20 1.02 -10.10
N LYS A 164 -2.46 0.96 -9.69
CA LYS A 164 -2.86 1.29 -8.32
C LYS A 164 -2.30 0.27 -7.32
N ASN A 165 -2.41 -1.03 -7.61
CA ASN A 165 -1.86 -2.04 -6.72
C ASN A 165 -0.32 -2.00 -6.73
N ALA A 166 0.31 -1.66 -7.86
CA ALA A 166 1.75 -1.44 -7.94
C ALA A 166 2.20 -0.27 -7.04
N GLU A 167 1.50 0.88 -7.08
CA GLU A 167 1.76 2.04 -6.22
C GLU A 167 1.69 1.67 -4.73
N GLU A 168 0.60 1.00 -4.32
CA GLU A 168 0.41 0.58 -2.92
C GLU A 168 1.50 -0.41 -2.48
N THR A 169 1.87 -1.37 -3.34
CA THR A 169 2.90 -2.39 -3.06
C THR A 169 4.29 -1.76 -2.93
N LEU A 170 4.66 -0.85 -3.84
CA LEU A 170 5.94 -0.15 -3.81
C LEU A 170 6.08 0.77 -2.59
N ALA A 171 4.98 1.36 -2.11
CA ALA A 171 5.00 2.12 -0.86
C ALA A 171 5.41 1.26 0.35
N PHE A 172 5.05 -0.04 0.37
CA PHE A 172 5.54 -0.97 1.38
C PHE A 172 7.03 -1.31 1.20
N VAL A 173 7.48 -1.51 -0.03
CA VAL A 173 8.91 -1.75 -0.34
C VAL A 173 9.76 -0.59 0.19
N ILE A 174 9.40 0.65 -0.16
CA ILE A 174 10.09 1.87 0.30
C ILE A 174 10.03 2.02 1.82
N LYS A 175 8.91 1.68 2.45
CA LYS A 175 8.79 1.73 3.92
C LYS A 175 9.75 0.74 4.61
N MET A 176 9.98 -0.42 4.01
CA MET A 176 10.90 -1.44 4.55
C MET A 176 12.36 -1.13 4.21
N ASN A 177 12.62 -0.57 3.04
CA ASN A 177 13.94 -0.18 2.59
C ASN A 177 13.93 1.27 2.07
N PRO A 178 14.05 2.27 2.96
CA PRO A 178 13.93 3.68 2.60
C PRO A 178 15.10 4.22 1.77
N ASP A 179 16.19 3.45 1.67
CA ASP A 179 17.41 3.82 0.95
C ASP A 179 17.50 3.14 -0.44
N ASP A 180 16.45 2.45 -0.88
CA ASP A 180 16.38 1.76 -2.18
C ASP A 180 16.05 2.73 -3.32
N ASP A 181 17.08 3.27 -3.98
CA ASP A 181 16.90 4.18 -5.11
C ASP A 181 16.08 3.58 -6.27
N HIS A 182 16.16 2.26 -6.45
CA HIS A 182 15.46 1.54 -7.50
C HIS A 182 13.95 1.50 -7.22
N ALA A 183 13.53 1.26 -5.98
CA ALA A 183 12.12 1.28 -5.61
C ALA A 183 11.46 2.66 -5.84
N TYR A 184 12.15 3.76 -5.53
CA TYR A 184 11.66 5.11 -5.85
C TYR A 184 11.58 5.36 -7.35
N LEU A 185 12.54 4.86 -8.14
CA LEU A 185 12.50 4.98 -9.60
C LEU A 185 11.30 4.23 -10.19
N ILE A 186 11.06 2.98 -9.76
CA ILE A 186 9.90 2.22 -10.23
C ILE A 186 8.61 2.93 -9.85
N LEU A 187 8.50 3.44 -8.62
CA LEU A 187 7.31 4.17 -8.18
C LEU A 187 7.11 5.44 -9.00
N ALA A 188 8.16 6.17 -9.36
CA ALA A 188 8.05 7.33 -10.24
C ALA A 188 7.42 6.95 -11.59
N ASN A 189 7.86 5.84 -12.20
CA ASN A 189 7.30 5.36 -13.46
C ASN A 189 5.82 4.95 -13.31
N VAL A 190 5.47 4.23 -12.24
CA VAL A 190 4.07 3.86 -11.94
C VAL A 190 3.20 5.11 -11.74
N LEU A 191 3.72 6.15 -11.11
CA LEU A 191 3.01 7.41 -10.91
C LEU A 191 2.81 8.19 -12.22
N GLN A 192 3.71 8.07 -13.21
CA GLN A 192 3.48 8.61 -14.55
C GLN A 192 2.30 7.93 -15.24
N GLU A 193 2.19 6.60 -15.16
CA GLU A 193 1.07 5.82 -15.72
C GLU A 193 -0.27 6.13 -15.01
N LEU A 194 -0.22 6.70 -13.81
CA LEU A 194 -1.39 7.17 -13.05
C LEU A 194 -1.69 8.66 -13.25
N ASP A 195 -1.00 9.34 -14.18
CA ASP A 195 -1.08 10.79 -14.41
C ASP A 195 -0.73 11.64 -13.17
N LYS A 196 -0.05 11.06 -12.16
CA LYS A 196 0.40 11.74 -10.94
C LYS A 196 1.80 12.34 -11.14
N MET A 197 1.94 13.19 -12.15
CA MET A 197 3.25 13.68 -12.60
C MET A 197 4.04 14.44 -11.51
N ARG A 198 3.35 15.18 -10.63
CA ARG A 198 4.02 15.88 -9.51
C ARG A 198 4.65 14.89 -8.53
N ASP A 199 3.91 13.85 -8.15
CA ASP A 199 4.40 12.83 -7.23
C ASP A 199 5.53 12.02 -7.87
N ALA A 200 5.42 11.71 -9.17
CA ALA A 200 6.49 11.07 -9.94
C ALA A 200 7.80 11.87 -9.89
N LEU A 201 7.73 13.20 -10.06
CA LEU A 201 8.88 14.08 -9.96
C LEU A 201 9.52 14.04 -8.57
N ASP A 202 8.71 14.02 -7.51
CA ASP A 202 9.22 13.96 -6.15
C ASP A 202 9.90 12.61 -5.86
N MET A 203 9.35 11.50 -6.37
CA MET A 203 9.96 10.16 -6.22
C MET A 203 11.27 10.03 -7.01
N VAL A 204 11.34 10.48 -8.26
CA VAL A 204 12.59 10.39 -9.02
C VAL A 204 13.69 11.32 -8.47
N LYS A 205 13.32 12.47 -7.89
CA LYS A 205 14.26 13.32 -7.13
C LYS A 205 14.84 12.56 -5.93
N LYS A 206 14.05 11.75 -5.22
CA LYS A 206 14.53 10.89 -4.14
C LYS A 206 15.47 9.80 -4.67
N ALA A 207 15.14 9.13 -5.77
CA ALA A 207 16.01 8.14 -6.41
C ALA A 207 17.38 8.74 -6.80
N VAL A 208 17.41 9.94 -7.39
CA VAL A 208 18.65 10.65 -7.75
C VAL A 208 19.41 11.15 -6.52
N HIS A 209 18.72 11.49 -5.42
CA HIS A 209 19.37 11.88 -4.17
C HIS A 209 20.10 10.70 -3.52
N LEU A 210 19.44 9.54 -3.46
CA LEU A 210 19.99 8.31 -2.89
C LEU A 210 21.15 7.77 -3.74
N ASN A 211 20.99 7.76 -5.06
CA ASN A 211 22.01 7.30 -5.99
C ASN A 211 22.39 8.37 -7.02
N PRO A 212 23.26 9.33 -6.64
CA PRO A 212 23.63 10.49 -7.44
C PRO A 212 24.37 10.20 -8.75
N LYS A 213 24.87 8.97 -8.94
CA LYS A 213 25.68 8.59 -10.11
C LYS A 213 25.01 7.51 -10.95
N ASN A 214 23.77 7.13 -10.66
CA ASN A 214 23.02 6.17 -11.46
C ASN A 214 22.46 6.85 -12.73
N PRO A 215 22.93 6.49 -13.94
CA PRO A 215 22.44 7.10 -15.17
C PRO A 215 20.95 6.89 -15.39
N LYS A 216 20.36 5.77 -14.92
CA LYS A 216 18.92 5.50 -15.07
C LYS A 216 18.08 6.51 -14.29
N ASN A 217 18.44 6.78 -13.04
CA ASN A 217 17.73 7.75 -12.20
C ASN A 217 17.85 9.16 -12.77
N ILE A 218 19.03 9.53 -13.26
CA ILE A 218 19.27 10.84 -13.88
C ILE A 218 18.46 10.98 -15.18
N ALA A 219 18.43 9.96 -16.03
CA ALA A 219 17.63 9.95 -17.26
C ALA A 219 16.14 10.13 -16.96
N ALA A 220 15.61 9.36 -16.00
CA ALA A 220 14.22 9.48 -15.57
C ALA A 220 13.90 10.88 -14.99
N LEU A 221 14.82 11.47 -14.21
CA LEU A 221 14.64 12.84 -13.72
C LEU A 221 14.56 13.86 -14.86
N ILE A 222 15.38 13.70 -15.91
CA ILE A 222 15.34 14.57 -17.09
C ILE A 222 13.97 14.44 -17.78
N GLU A 223 13.55 13.21 -18.07
CA GLU A 223 12.30 12.93 -18.79
C GLU A 223 11.06 13.41 -18.02
N ILE A 224 10.96 13.07 -16.73
CA ILE A 224 9.85 13.47 -15.89
C ILE A 224 9.82 15.00 -15.75
N SER A 225 10.99 15.65 -15.60
CA SER A 225 11.06 17.12 -15.52
C SER A 225 10.63 17.78 -16.83
N LEU A 226 11.00 17.22 -17.98
CA LEU A 226 10.58 17.71 -19.30
C LEU A 226 9.06 17.60 -19.45
N THR A 227 8.48 16.46 -19.13
CA THR A 227 7.02 16.25 -19.24
C THR A 227 6.24 17.10 -18.25
N PHE A 228 6.73 17.27 -17.02
CA PHE A 228 6.08 18.11 -16.01
C PHE A 228 6.22 19.61 -16.28
N GLY A 229 7.22 20.04 -17.07
CA GLY A 229 7.48 21.46 -17.34
C GLY A 229 8.59 22.11 -16.50
N GLU A 230 9.31 21.33 -15.69
CA GLU A 230 10.39 21.78 -14.78
C GLU A 230 11.72 21.96 -15.52
N LYS A 231 11.77 22.98 -16.38
CA LYS A 231 12.91 23.29 -17.26
C LYS A 231 14.25 23.41 -16.53
N PHE A 232 14.28 24.07 -15.37
CA PHE A 232 15.50 24.25 -14.59
C PHE A 232 16.04 22.90 -14.07
N THR A 233 15.16 22.07 -13.51
CA THR A 233 15.50 20.74 -13.01
C THR A 233 16.03 19.86 -14.16
N ALA A 234 15.34 19.85 -15.31
CA ALA A 234 15.78 19.11 -16.49
C ALA A 234 17.18 19.52 -16.95
N ARG A 235 17.45 20.83 -17.05
CA ARG A 235 18.77 21.35 -17.46
C ARG A 235 19.89 20.90 -16.53
N ASN A 236 19.69 21.01 -15.22
CA ASN A 236 20.70 20.58 -14.24
C ASN A 236 20.95 19.07 -14.31
N ALA A 237 19.88 18.28 -14.50
CA ALA A 237 20.01 16.83 -14.64
C ALA A 237 20.74 16.43 -15.93
N VAL A 238 20.56 17.15 -17.05
CA VAL A 238 21.35 16.95 -18.28
C VAL A 238 22.84 17.26 -18.06
N GLN A 239 23.17 18.35 -17.35
CA GLN A 239 24.58 18.65 -17.03
C GLN A 239 25.21 17.55 -16.19
N ARG A 240 24.45 17.00 -15.24
CA ARG A 240 24.88 15.85 -14.44
C ARG A 240 25.06 14.59 -15.29
N MET A 241 24.14 14.32 -16.21
CA MET A 241 24.28 13.19 -17.14
C MET A 241 25.57 13.30 -17.95
N LYS A 242 25.91 14.48 -18.47
CA LYS A 242 27.16 14.72 -19.21
C LYS A 242 28.42 14.40 -18.39
N GLN A 243 28.36 14.50 -17.07
CA GLN A 243 29.47 14.14 -16.18
C GLN A 243 29.53 12.64 -15.87
N VAL A 244 28.37 11.99 -15.77
CA VAL A 244 28.24 10.59 -15.33
C VAL A 244 28.29 9.60 -16.50
N ASN A 245 27.68 9.96 -17.63
CA ASN A 245 27.62 9.17 -18.87
C ASN A 245 27.62 10.15 -20.07
N PRO A 246 28.80 10.70 -20.44
CA PRO A 246 28.94 11.61 -21.57
C PRO A 246 28.54 11.01 -22.93
N GLU A 247 28.63 9.70 -23.08
CA GLU A 247 28.32 8.94 -24.29
C GLU A 247 26.83 8.69 -24.51
N ASN A 248 25.97 9.10 -23.57
CA ASN A 248 24.53 8.91 -23.66
C ASN A 248 23.97 9.65 -24.90
N GLN A 249 23.51 8.86 -25.87
CA GLN A 249 23.06 9.36 -27.18
C GLN A 249 21.86 10.31 -27.10
N ARG A 250 21.10 10.29 -25.99
CA ARG A 250 19.88 11.09 -25.79
C ARG A 250 20.14 12.49 -25.25
N ILE A 251 21.39 12.82 -24.91
CA ILE A 251 21.76 14.14 -24.38
C ILE A 251 21.35 15.26 -25.33
N LYS A 252 21.64 15.13 -26.63
CA LYS A 252 21.28 16.16 -27.63
C LYS A 252 19.77 16.36 -27.72
N GLU A 253 19.02 15.27 -27.76
CA GLU A 253 17.55 15.29 -27.79
C GLU A 253 16.96 16.03 -26.57
N TRP A 254 17.49 15.77 -25.37
CA TRP A 254 17.03 16.46 -24.16
C TRP A 254 17.37 17.95 -24.18
N GLU A 255 18.54 18.35 -24.69
CA GLU A 255 18.91 19.76 -24.81
C GLU A 255 18.00 20.53 -25.77
N GLU A 256 17.66 19.92 -26.91
CA GLU A 256 16.71 20.46 -27.88
C GLU A 256 15.32 20.64 -27.27
N LYS A 257 14.80 19.63 -26.55
CA LYS A 257 13.51 19.72 -25.84
C LYS A 257 13.51 20.87 -24.82
N ILE A 258 14.58 21.01 -24.03
CA ILE A 258 14.72 22.11 -23.06
C ILE A 258 14.74 23.48 -23.75
N ALA A 259 15.38 23.60 -24.91
CA ALA A 259 15.44 24.87 -25.67
C ALA A 259 14.06 25.29 -26.19
N GLN A 260 13.21 24.32 -26.57
CA GLN A 260 11.86 24.55 -27.06
C GLN A 260 10.84 24.86 -25.96
N MET A 261 11.08 24.41 -24.72
CA MET A 261 10.30 24.88 -23.56
C MET A 261 10.45 26.40 -23.49
N GLY A 262 9.35 27.16 -23.51
CA GLY A 262 9.37 28.62 -23.48
C GLY A 262 10.14 29.24 -22.29
N LYS A 263 10.21 30.57 -22.25
CA LYS A 263 10.75 31.27 -21.08
C LYS A 263 9.90 31.01 -19.84
#